data_AF-A0A8T6GPW4-F1
#
_entry.id   AF-A0A8T6GPW4-F1
#
_cell.length_a   1.000
_cell.length_b   1.000
_cell.length_c   1.000
_cell.angle_alpha   90.00
_cell.angle_beta   90.00
_cell.angle_gamma   90.00
#
_symmetry.space_group_name_H-M   'P 1'
#
loop_
_entity.id
_entity.type
_entity.pdbx_description
1 polymer ?
#
loop_
_entity_poly.entity_id
_entity_poly.type
_entity_poly.pdbx_seq_one_letter_code
_entity_poly.pdbx_strand_id
1 'polypeptide(L)'
;MRQLLRSLFGQNVPLAGEWEGIAPERMTPRQIRLQRCSLILLWGALLNFLAVLAICAAAIHAGNRDSSLFTAMQTALLPGLVISADAAVLLLAAGTGVNVALLLLLSVVILAQEMWSVVCLWLAAALNLAALAGLGFAPSLLGIAPLLAAGILALGDLRAYRGNPVMLKELRGRMRGARGFAIITIFLTLMGFFTLLLYLLQIPQGGVVVTGELGRELFIGVLFIELMLIIFIVPALTAGAITNERERKTYDLLQTTLITKATFVVGKLQSALGYIVLLLLSALPLQSIAFLFGGVSEAELLLALLVLLISALTLGAFGMFFSSITERTLAATVRSYTVAIGITVGLPVVAAILFQNAYGNVVNNIGAGVSNNPTIESATIYLDMIATSLNPIMATLRSQQMLIDHQQLLTMRVTLQSNGASIPVLSPWVLLTLCYLSLTALLLRFAIRRMERQAG
;
A
#
# COMPACT_ATOMS: atom_id res chain seq x y z
N MET A 1 -10.66 -20.93 -13.37
CA MET A 1 -10.40 -20.83 -11.92
C MET A 1 -9.28 -21.75 -11.43
N ARG A 2 -9.30 -23.08 -11.63
CA ARG A 2 -8.22 -24.00 -11.18
C ARG A 2 -6.82 -23.71 -11.74
N GLN A 3 -6.67 -23.28 -13.00
CA GLN A 3 -5.35 -22.91 -13.55
C GLN A 3 -4.84 -21.55 -13.01
N LEU A 4 -5.75 -20.60 -12.78
CA LEU A 4 -5.45 -19.30 -12.17
C LEU A 4 -5.12 -19.47 -10.67
N LEU A 5 -5.77 -20.42 -10.00
CA LEU A 5 -5.40 -20.90 -8.67
C LEU A 5 -4.06 -21.65 -8.70
N ARG A 6 -3.77 -22.53 -9.66
CA ARG A 6 -2.44 -23.19 -9.74
C ARG A 6 -1.30 -22.21 -10.07
N SER A 7 -1.55 -21.14 -10.82
CA SER A 7 -0.56 -20.09 -11.07
C SER A 7 -0.36 -19.16 -9.86
N LEU A 8 -1.43 -18.85 -9.12
CA LEU A 8 -1.39 -18.04 -7.89
C LEU A 8 -1.04 -18.83 -6.61
N PHE A 9 -1.19 -20.15 -6.60
CA PHE A 9 -1.05 -21.00 -5.40
C PHE A 9 0.04 -22.08 -5.54
N GLY A 10 0.45 -22.46 -6.76
CA GLY A 10 1.45 -23.50 -7.04
C GLY A 10 0.83 -24.85 -7.41
N GLN A 11 1.59 -25.70 -8.12
CA GLN A 11 1.20 -27.09 -8.42
C GLN A 11 1.17 -28.00 -7.18
N ASN A 12 1.79 -27.55 -6.07
CA ASN A 12 1.96 -28.31 -4.83
C ASN A 12 1.12 -27.75 -3.67
N VAL A 13 -0.09 -27.23 -3.93
CA VAL A 13 -1.04 -26.98 -2.83
C VAL A 13 -1.83 -28.26 -2.65
N PRO A 14 -1.54 -29.08 -1.62
CA PRO A 14 -2.32 -30.27 -1.39
C PRO A 14 -3.74 -29.82 -1.04
N LEU A 15 -4.68 -30.14 -1.92
CA LEU A 15 -6.09 -30.12 -1.57
C LEU A 15 -6.31 -31.22 -0.53
N ALA A 16 -7.21 -30.99 0.44
CA ALA A 16 -7.48 -31.94 1.52
C ALA A 16 -7.70 -33.36 0.94
N GLY A 17 -6.70 -34.23 1.12
CA GLY A 17 -6.60 -35.56 0.51
C GLY A 17 -5.21 -35.90 -0.07
N GLU A 18 -4.40 -34.91 -0.47
CA GLU A 18 -3.07 -35.11 -1.09
C GLU A 18 -1.88 -34.93 -0.13
N TRP A 19 -2.08 -35.17 1.18
CA TRP A 19 -0.97 -35.12 2.15
C TRP A 19 -0.06 -36.35 2.10
N GLU A 20 -0.43 -37.39 1.34
CA GLU A 20 0.31 -38.67 1.28
C GLU A 20 1.25 -38.80 0.07
N GLY A 21 1.30 -37.82 -0.85
CA GLY A 21 1.99 -37.99 -2.15
C GLY A 21 3.07 -36.97 -2.53
N ILE A 22 3.24 -35.86 -1.81
CA ILE A 22 4.31 -34.89 -2.10
C ILE A 22 5.50 -35.25 -1.21
N ALA A 23 6.57 -35.80 -1.80
CA ALA A 23 7.78 -36.22 -1.10
C ALA A 23 8.17 -35.26 0.04
N PRO A 24 8.02 -35.66 1.32
CA PRO A 24 8.30 -34.82 2.49
C PRO A 24 9.79 -34.63 2.79
N GLU A 25 10.70 -35.02 1.91
CA GLU A 25 12.11 -35.28 2.25
C GLU A 25 13.02 -34.06 2.46
N ARG A 26 12.55 -32.81 2.25
CA ARG A 26 13.42 -31.61 2.37
C ARG A 26 12.91 -30.48 3.27
N MET A 27 11.71 -30.56 3.83
CA MET A 27 11.15 -29.50 4.66
C MET A 27 11.11 -29.91 6.13
N THR A 28 11.71 -29.08 6.99
CA THR A 28 11.65 -29.30 8.43
C THR A 28 10.20 -29.18 8.94
N PRO A 29 9.83 -29.88 10.03
CA PRO A 29 8.48 -29.77 10.62
C PRO A 29 8.06 -28.32 10.93
N ARG A 30 9.03 -27.46 11.22
CA ARG A 30 8.85 -26.01 11.41
C ARG A 30 8.42 -25.30 10.14
N GLN A 31 9.08 -25.56 9.02
CA GLN A 31 8.75 -24.95 7.73
C GLN A 31 7.34 -25.35 7.27
N ILE A 32 6.95 -26.61 7.48
CA ILE A 32 5.59 -27.10 7.19
C ILE A 32 4.55 -26.29 7.98
N ARG A 33 4.79 -26.03 9.27
CA ARG A 33 3.88 -25.24 10.10
C ARG A 33 3.74 -23.81 9.60
N LEU A 34 4.85 -23.13 9.31
CA LEU A 34 4.84 -21.76 8.80
C LEU A 34 4.12 -21.65 7.45
N GLN A 35 4.33 -22.64 6.58
CA GLN A 35 3.64 -22.71 5.30
C GLN A 35 2.13 -22.92 5.47
N ARG A 36 1.70 -23.77 6.43
CA ARG A 36 0.28 -23.92 6.79
C ARG A 36 -0.33 -22.62 7.31
N CYS A 37 0.34 -21.91 8.22
CA CYS A 37 -0.12 -20.60 8.70
C CYS A 37 -0.29 -19.61 7.55
N SER A 38 0.71 -19.53 6.67
CA SER A 38 0.69 -18.66 5.49
C SER A 38 -0.45 -19.00 4.52
N LEU A 39 -0.75 -20.28 4.32
CA LEU A 39 -1.85 -20.73 3.46
C LEU A 39 -3.22 -20.40 4.06
N ILE A 40 -3.41 -20.58 5.36
CA ILE A 40 -4.67 -20.23 6.05
C ILE A 40 -5.00 -18.75 5.85
N LEU A 41 -4.01 -17.88 6.04
CA LEU A 41 -4.18 -16.43 5.84
C LEU A 41 -4.46 -16.08 4.38
N LEU A 42 -3.83 -16.78 3.45
CA LEU A 42 -4.06 -16.57 2.02
C LEU A 42 -5.49 -16.95 1.61
N TRP A 43 -6.00 -18.08 2.11
CA TRP A 43 -7.39 -18.48 1.89
C TRP A 43 -8.36 -17.47 2.53
N GLY A 44 -8.04 -16.98 3.73
CA GLY A 44 -8.76 -15.89 4.37
C GLY A 44 -8.80 -14.63 3.51
N ALA A 45 -7.66 -14.23 2.93
CA ALA A 45 -7.57 -13.08 2.05
C ALA A 45 -8.40 -13.26 0.78
N LEU A 46 -8.37 -14.46 0.17
CA LEU A 46 -9.17 -14.76 -1.02
C LEU A 46 -10.67 -14.69 -0.72
N LEU A 47 -11.12 -15.22 0.42
CA LEU A 47 -12.53 -15.14 0.83
C LEU A 47 -12.96 -13.68 1.05
N ASN A 48 -12.14 -12.87 1.73
CA ASN A 48 -12.43 -11.45 1.90
C ASN A 48 -12.44 -10.71 0.54
N PHE A 49 -11.56 -11.07 -0.39
CA PHE A 49 -11.54 -10.47 -1.73
C PHE A 49 -12.79 -10.80 -2.53
N LEU A 50 -13.28 -12.05 -2.46
CA LEU A 50 -14.56 -12.42 -3.04
C LEU A 50 -15.73 -11.64 -2.40
N ALA A 51 -15.66 -11.40 -1.09
CA ALA A 51 -16.64 -10.57 -0.40
C ALA A 51 -16.63 -9.11 -0.89
N VAL A 52 -15.46 -8.50 -1.07
CA VAL A 52 -15.32 -7.15 -1.67
C VAL A 52 -15.98 -7.12 -3.05
N LEU A 53 -15.69 -8.10 -3.92
CA LEU A 53 -16.28 -8.17 -5.25
C LEU A 53 -17.80 -8.33 -5.22
N ALA A 54 -18.32 -9.15 -4.30
CA ALA A 54 -19.77 -9.33 -4.13
C ALA A 54 -20.44 -8.03 -3.66
N ILE A 55 -19.81 -7.31 -2.73
CA ILE A 55 -20.28 -6.00 -2.25
C ILE A 55 -20.32 -4.98 -3.39
N CYS A 56 -19.23 -4.85 -4.15
CA CYS A 56 -19.15 -3.93 -5.29
C CYS A 56 -20.17 -4.29 -6.38
N ALA A 57 -20.35 -5.58 -6.69
CA ALA A 57 -21.34 -6.03 -7.67
C ALA A 57 -22.78 -5.73 -7.20
N ALA A 58 -23.08 -5.95 -5.92
CA ALA A 58 -24.37 -5.60 -5.32
C ALA A 58 -24.61 -4.08 -5.35
N ALA A 59 -23.59 -3.28 -5.08
CA ALA A 59 -23.67 -1.81 -5.13
C ALA A 59 -23.97 -1.29 -6.55
N ILE A 60 -23.30 -1.86 -7.57
CA ILE A 60 -23.54 -1.52 -8.99
C ILE A 60 -24.95 -1.94 -9.40
N HIS A 61 -25.43 -3.10 -8.93
CA HIS A 61 -26.79 -3.55 -9.21
C HIS A 61 -27.85 -2.66 -8.56
N ALA A 62 -27.65 -2.30 -7.29
CA ALA A 62 -28.52 -1.42 -6.52
C ALA A 62 -28.64 -0.02 -7.15
N GLY A 63 -27.53 0.55 -7.60
CA GLY A 63 -27.51 1.86 -8.27
C GLY A 63 -28.31 1.94 -9.57
N ASN A 64 -28.58 0.80 -10.21
CA ASN A 64 -29.29 0.74 -11.50
C ASN A 64 -30.78 0.40 -11.39
N ARG A 65 -31.26 -0.13 -10.26
CA ARG A 65 -32.64 -0.66 -10.13
C ARG A 65 -33.31 -0.36 -8.79
N ASP A 66 -32.67 -0.73 -7.67
CA ASP A 66 -33.30 -0.74 -6.34
C ASP A 66 -32.42 -0.06 -5.28
N SER A 67 -32.76 1.17 -4.91
CA SER A 67 -32.05 1.92 -3.85
C SER A 67 -32.24 1.35 -2.45
N SER A 68 -33.27 0.52 -2.23
CA SER A 68 -33.55 -0.17 -0.96
C SER A 68 -32.46 -1.19 -0.58
N LEU A 69 -31.71 -1.70 -1.56
CA LEU A 69 -30.62 -2.65 -1.34
C LEU A 69 -29.47 -2.04 -0.54
N PHE A 70 -29.18 -0.74 -0.70
CA PHE A 70 -28.16 -0.07 0.10
C PHE A 70 -28.53 -0.09 1.59
N THR A 71 -29.79 0.19 1.92
CA THR A 71 -30.31 0.16 3.30
C THR A 71 -30.32 -1.26 3.87
N ALA A 72 -30.69 -2.25 3.05
CA ALA A 72 -30.63 -3.66 3.45
C ALA A 72 -29.19 -4.11 3.76
N MET A 73 -28.22 -3.69 2.95
CA MET A 73 -26.80 -3.99 3.17
C MET A 73 -26.27 -3.32 4.45
N GLN A 74 -26.61 -2.05 4.68
CA GLN A 74 -26.21 -1.36 5.91
C GLN A 74 -26.78 -2.05 7.15
N THR A 75 -28.09 -2.31 7.18
CA THR A 75 -28.74 -2.92 8.35
C THR A 75 -28.25 -4.34 8.63
N ALA A 76 -27.97 -5.12 7.59
CA ALA A 76 -27.50 -6.49 7.75
C ALA A 76 -26.00 -6.60 8.12
N LEU A 77 -25.15 -5.73 7.56
CA LEU A 77 -23.69 -5.91 7.63
C LEU A 77 -22.94 -4.85 8.43
N LEU A 78 -23.57 -3.70 8.70
CA LEU A 78 -23.03 -2.56 9.45
C LEU A 78 -24.12 -1.91 10.34
N PRO A 79 -24.82 -2.67 11.20
CA PRO A 79 -25.90 -2.14 12.03
C PRO A 79 -25.46 -1.07 13.04
N GLY A 80 -24.18 -1.03 13.41
CA GLY A 80 -23.65 -0.13 14.43
C GLY A 80 -23.41 1.31 13.97
N LEU A 81 -23.42 1.60 12.66
CA LEU A 81 -23.20 2.95 12.14
C LEU A 81 -24.50 3.60 11.63
N VAL A 82 -24.82 4.77 12.18
CA VAL A 82 -25.89 5.65 11.71
C VAL A 82 -25.33 6.64 10.68
N ILE A 83 -25.15 6.17 9.45
CA ILE A 83 -24.70 6.96 8.29
C ILE A 83 -25.64 6.73 7.11
N SER A 84 -25.51 7.52 6.03
CA SER A 84 -26.27 7.28 4.80
C SER A 84 -25.92 5.92 4.19
N ALA A 85 -26.92 5.20 3.70
CA ALA A 85 -26.77 3.84 3.17
C ALA A 85 -25.71 3.70 2.08
N ASP A 86 -25.63 4.65 1.15
CA ASP A 86 -24.64 4.66 0.06
C ASP A 86 -23.20 4.75 0.61
N ALA A 87 -22.98 5.58 1.62
CA ALA A 87 -21.67 5.73 2.27
C ALA A 87 -21.31 4.50 3.11
N ALA A 88 -22.31 3.85 3.71
CA ALA A 88 -22.11 2.60 4.44
C ALA A 88 -21.57 1.49 3.54
N VAL A 89 -22.08 1.38 2.31
CA VAL A 89 -21.61 0.36 1.36
C VAL A 89 -20.17 0.64 0.88
N LEU A 90 -19.79 1.91 0.68
CA LEU A 90 -18.39 2.27 0.40
C LEU A 90 -17.46 1.93 1.56
N LEU A 91 -17.85 2.24 2.80
CA LEU A 91 -17.07 1.88 3.99
C LEU A 91 -17.00 0.37 4.20
N LEU A 92 -18.07 -0.36 3.88
CA LEU A 92 -18.09 -1.82 3.90
C LEU A 92 -17.05 -2.40 2.93
N ALA A 93 -17.02 -1.90 1.69
CA ALA A 93 -16.05 -2.32 0.67
C ALA A 93 -14.61 -1.95 1.07
N ALA A 94 -14.39 -0.75 1.61
CA ALA A 94 -13.09 -0.31 2.07
C ALA A 94 -12.59 -1.16 3.26
N GLY A 95 -13.44 -1.37 4.27
CA GLY A 95 -13.11 -2.15 5.47
C GLY A 95 -12.82 -3.62 5.14
N THR A 96 -13.57 -4.22 4.22
CA THR A 96 -13.26 -5.57 3.72
C THR A 96 -11.95 -5.60 2.94
N GLY A 97 -11.66 -4.55 2.16
CA GLY A 97 -10.38 -4.35 1.50
C GLY A 97 -9.20 -4.28 2.48
N VAL A 98 -9.36 -3.62 3.64
CA VAL A 98 -8.32 -3.58 4.70
C VAL A 98 -7.99 -4.99 5.16
N ASN A 99 -9.00 -5.84 5.37
CA ASN A 99 -8.79 -7.24 5.75
C ASN A 99 -8.05 -8.03 4.67
N VAL A 100 -8.36 -7.83 3.39
CA VAL A 100 -7.61 -8.45 2.28
C VAL A 100 -6.14 -8.07 2.34
N ALA A 101 -5.84 -6.77 2.39
CA ALA A 101 -4.47 -6.25 2.40
C ALA A 101 -3.68 -6.76 3.61
N LEU A 102 -4.29 -6.73 4.79
CA LEU A 102 -3.70 -7.17 6.05
C LEU A 102 -3.38 -8.67 6.03
N LEU A 103 -4.34 -9.51 5.62
CA LEU A 103 -4.15 -10.97 5.57
C LEU A 103 -3.07 -11.35 4.56
N LEU A 104 -3.04 -10.70 3.39
CA LEU A 104 -2.00 -10.91 2.39
C LEU A 104 -0.62 -10.55 2.94
N LEU A 105 -0.46 -9.41 3.59
CA LEU A 105 0.83 -9.00 4.17
C LEU A 105 1.29 -9.97 5.26
N LEU A 106 0.43 -10.27 6.24
CA LEU A 106 0.78 -11.20 7.32
C LEU A 106 1.18 -12.57 6.78
N SER A 107 0.55 -13.02 5.70
CA SER A 107 0.89 -14.29 5.07
C SER A 107 2.33 -14.34 4.52
N VAL A 108 2.91 -13.19 4.14
CA VAL A 108 4.30 -13.06 3.68
C VAL A 108 5.24 -12.95 4.87
N VAL A 109 4.90 -12.12 5.85
CA VAL A 109 5.75 -11.83 6.99
C VAL A 109 5.97 -13.09 7.85
N ILE A 110 4.94 -13.94 8.00
CA ILE A 110 5.09 -15.21 8.72
C ILE A 110 6.09 -16.15 8.05
N LEU A 111 6.11 -16.19 6.71
CA LEU A 111 7.11 -16.97 5.97
C LEU A 111 8.52 -16.45 6.23
N ALA A 112 8.68 -15.14 6.44
CA ALA A 112 9.95 -14.52 6.75
C ALA A 112 10.43 -14.73 8.20
N GLN A 113 9.60 -15.33 9.07
CA GLN A 113 9.94 -15.67 10.46
C GLN A 113 10.22 -14.45 11.35
N GLU A 114 9.59 -13.32 11.05
CA GLU A 114 9.77 -12.07 11.80
C GLU A 114 9.05 -12.10 13.16
N MET A 115 9.72 -11.68 14.24
CA MET A 115 9.14 -11.70 15.60
C MET A 115 7.90 -10.81 15.74
N TRP A 116 7.88 -9.66 15.08
CA TRP A 116 6.74 -8.73 15.12
C TRP A 116 5.50 -9.29 14.41
N SER A 117 5.64 -10.32 13.56
CA SER A 117 4.51 -10.93 12.85
C SER A 117 3.48 -11.55 13.78
N VAL A 118 3.92 -12.15 14.90
CA VAL A 118 3.04 -12.76 15.90
C VAL A 118 2.23 -11.68 16.63
N VAL A 119 2.88 -10.57 16.98
CA VAL A 119 2.21 -9.42 17.60
C VAL A 119 1.19 -8.83 16.64
N CYS A 120 1.56 -8.62 15.38
CA CYS A 120 0.64 -8.09 14.36
C CYS A 120 -0.54 -9.03 14.07
N LEU A 121 -0.35 -10.35 14.13
CA LEU A 121 -1.45 -11.32 13.99
C LEU A 121 -2.51 -11.14 15.09
N TRP A 122 -2.09 -11.10 16.34
CA TRP A 122 -3.01 -10.95 17.48
C TRP A 122 -3.63 -9.56 17.54
N LEU A 123 -2.86 -8.51 17.23
CA LEU A 123 -3.37 -7.15 17.11
C LEU A 123 -4.43 -7.06 16.00
N ALA A 124 -4.19 -7.67 14.85
CA ALA A 124 -5.17 -7.70 13.76
C ALA A 124 -6.45 -8.46 14.12
N ALA A 125 -6.32 -9.58 14.86
CA ALA A 125 -7.47 -10.33 15.37
C ALA A 125 -8.27 -9.48 16.35
N ALA A 126 -7.60 -8.78 17.28
CA ALA A 126 -8.22 -7.89 18.25
C ALA A 126 -8.92 -6.70 17.56
N LEU A 127 -8.30 -6.07 16.55
CA LEU A 127 -8.92 -5.00 15.77
C LEU A 127 -10.16 -5.48 15.02
N ASN A 128 -10.13 -6.69 14.45
CA ASN A 128 -11.30 -7.26 13.79
C ASN A 128 -12.44 -7.59 14.78
N LEU A 129 -12.10 -8.12 15.95
CA LEU A 129 -13.07 -8.34 17.03
C LEU A 129 -13.68 -7.02 17.53
N ALA A 130 -12.85 -5.97 17.69
CA ALA A 130 -13.30 -4.64 18.06
C ALA A 130 -14.19 -4.02 16.98
N ALA A 131 -13.88 -4.20 15.70
CA ALA A 131 -14.72 -3.74 14.59
C ALA A 131 -16.07 -4.47 14.56
N LEU A 132 -16.09 -5.78 14.85
CA LEU A 132 -17.32 -6.54 14.98
C LEU A 132 -18.18 -6.05 16.15
N ALA A 133 -17.58 -5.89 17.32
CA ALA A 133 -18.29 -5.53 18.55
C ALA A 133 -18.73 -4.06 18.59
N GLY A 134 -17.88 -3.15 18.11
CA GLY A 134 -18.13 -1.70 18.16
C GLY A 134 -18.96 -1.19 16.98
N LEU A 135 -18.64 -1.63 15.75
CA LEU A 135 -19.27 -1.11 14.53
C LEU A 135 -20.33 -2.06 13.95
N GLY A 136 -20.44 -3.28 14.50
CA GLY A 136 -21.28 -4.33 13.92
C GLY A 136 -20.75 -4.82 12.56
N PHE A 137 -19.48 -4.59 12.24
CA PHE A 137 -18.91 -4.86 10.91
C PHE A 137 -18.83 -6.37 10.64
N ALA A 138 -19.91 -6.96 10.12
CA ALA A 138 -20.06 -8.40 9.93
C ALA A 138 -18.98 -9.07 9.06
N PRO A 139 -18.47 -8.42 7.98
CA PRO A 139 -17.41 -9.03 7.18
C PRO A 139 -16.10 -9.31 7.92
N SER A 140 -15.87 -8.69 9.08
CA SER A 140 -14.70 -9.01 9.94
C SER A 140 -14.66 -10.48 10.35
N LEU A 141 -15.80 -11.18 10.42
CA LEU A 141 -15.87 -12.61 10.74
C LEU A 141 -15.02 -13.47 9.79
N LEU A 142 -14.98 -13.10 8.50
CA LEU A 142 -14.15 -13.76 7.50
C LEU A 142 -12.65 -13.55 7.75
N GLY A 143 -12.27 -12.47 8.43
CA GLY A 143 -10.90 -12.19 8.84
C GLY A 143 -10.51 -12.83 10.18
N ILE A 144 -11.43 -12.90 11.14
CA ILE A 144 -11.17 -13.40 12.50
C ILE A 144 -10.74 -14.88 12.49
N ALA A 145 -11.51 -15.74 11.80
CA ALA A 145 -11.22 -17.17 11.75
C ALA A 145 -9.80 -17.52 11.26
N PRO A 146 -9.32 -17.01 10.11
CA PRO A 146 -7.95 -17.29 9.66
C PRO A 146 -6.88 -16.66 10.55
N LEU A 147 -7.13 -15.47 11.12
CA LEU A 147 -6.19 -14.82 12.05
C LEU A 147 -6.00 -15.62 13.33
N LEU A 148 -7.09 -16.09 13.96
CA LEU A 148 -7.03 -16.90 15.16
C LEU A 148 -6.38 -18.26 14.89
N ALA A 149 -6.76 -18.94 13.80
CA ALA A 149 -6.17 -20.22 13.42
C ALA A 149 -4.65 -20.10 13.17
N ALA A 150 -4.22 -19.07 12.43
CA ALA A 150 -2.80 -18.80 12.22
C ALA A 150 -2.08 -18.38 13.52
N GLY A 151 -2.73 -17.61 14.38
CA GLY A 151 -2.22 -17.17 15.68
C GLY A 151 -1.96 -18.33 16.65
N ILE A 152 -2.92 -19.25 16.77
CA ILE A 152 -2.79 -20.46 17.61
C ILE A 152 -1.64 -21.34 17.11
N LEU A 153 -1.54 -21.55 15.80
CA LEU A 153 -0.44 -22.31 15.21
C LEU A 153 0.93 -21.63 15.39
N ALA A 154 0.98 -20.29 15.34
CA ALA A 154 2.19 -19.51 15.57
C ALA A 154 2.68 -19.62 17.03
N LEU A 155 1.76 -19.63 18.01
CA LEU A 155 2.10 -19.82 19.42
C LEU A 155 2.76 -21.18 19.71
N GLY A 156 2.45 -22.20 18.90
CA GLY A 156 3.01 -23.54 19.08
C GLY A 156 4.53 -23.65 18.86
N ASP A 157 5.19 -22.66 18.25
CA ASP A 157 6.66 -22.62 18.12
C ASP A 157 7.21 -21.19 18.00
N LEU A 158 7.09 -20.42 19.08
CA LEU A 158 7.60 -19.04 19.15
C LEU A 158 9.10 -18.92 18.87
N ARG A 159 9.88 -19.99 19.11
CA ARG A 159 11.33 -20.00 18.88
C ARG A 159 11.70 -19.93 17.40
N ALA A 160 10.75 -20.23 16.50
CA ALA A 160 10.92 -20.08 15.07
C ALA A 160 10.99 -18.61 14.64
N TYR A 161 10.37 -17.70 15.41
CA TYR A 161 10.37 -16.28 15.10
C TYR A 161 11.56 -15.59 15.77
N ARG A 162 12.46 -15.03 14.97
CA ARG A 162 13.69 -14.37 15.46
C ARG A 162 13.89 -13.05 14.73
N GLY A 163 14.73 -12.18 15.31
CA GLY A 163 15.17 -10.97 14.62
C GLY A 163 15.96 -11.33 13.36
N ASN A 164 15.66 -10.68 12.25
CA ASN A 164 16.26 -11.00 10.96
C ASN A 164 17.75 -10.61 10.92
N PRO A 165 18.68 -11.57 10.84
CA PRO A 165 20.10 -11.27 10.85
C PRO A 165 20.56 -10.56 9.58
N VAL A 166 19.88 -10.80 8.45
CA VAL A 166 20.18 -10.15 7.17
C VAL A 166 19.89 -8.65 7.26
N MET A 167 18.72 -8.28 7.81
CA MET A 167 18.35 -6.89 8.04
C MET A 167 19.40 -6.17 8.89
N LEU A 168 19.80 -6.75 10.03
CA LEU A 168 20.75 -6.14 10.94
C LEU A 168 22.14 -5.98 10.30
N LYS A 169 22.59 -6.99 9.54
CA LYS A 169 23.87 -6.94 8.82
C LYS A 169 23.87 -5.82 7.77
N GLU A 170 22.82 -5.73 6.96
CA GLU A 170 22.70 -4.76 5.87
C GLU A 170 22.56 -3.32 6.41
N LEU A 171 21.72 -3.09 7.42
CA LEU A 171 21.59 -1.78 8.07
C LEU A 171 22.90 -1.32 8.69
N ARG A 172 23.59 -2.21 9.41
CA ARG A 172 24.90 -1.90 10.00
C ARG A 172 25.94 -1.62 8.90
N GLY A 173 25.90 -2.35 7.80
CA GLY A 173 26.76 -2.12 6.64
C GLY A 173 26.57 -0.73 6.02
N ARG A 174 25.32 -0.27 5.91
CA ARG A 174 24.98 1.06 5.38
C ARG A 174 25.44 2.20 6.28
N MET A 175 25.28 2.05 7.60
CA MET A 175 25.63 3.08 8.58
C MET A 175 27.12 3.13 8.93
N ARG A 176 27.89 2.07 8.63
CA ARG A 176 29.31 1.96 8.99
C ARG A 176 30.29 2.76 8.12
N GLY A 177 29.81 3.58 7.18
CA GLY A 177 30.67 4.36 6.30
C GLY A 177 30.11 5.72 5.93
N ALA A 178 30.97 6.59 5.38
CA ALA A 178 30.63 7.94 4.99
C ALA A 178 29.51 8.01 3.93
N ARG A 179 29.29 6.94 3.15
CA ARG A 179 28.27 6.90 2.09
C ARG A 179 26.85 7.10 2.62
N GLY A 180 26.50 6.52 3.77
CA GLY A 180 25.18 6.71 4.38
C GLY A 180 24.96 8.16 4.78
N PHE A 181 25.92 8.74 5.50
CA PHE A 181 25.88 10.15 5.87
C PHE A 181 25.85 11.07 4.65
N ALA A 182 26.65 10.81 3.61
CA ALA A 182 26.66 11.59 2.38
C ALA A 182 25.30 11.59 1.68
N ILE A 183 24.62 10.43 1.59
CA ILE A 183 23.29 10.36 0.97
C ILE A 183 22.27 11.15 1.78
N ILE A 184 22.28 11.07 3.12
CA ILE A 184 21.38 11.87 3.97
C ILE A 184 21.65 13.36 3.77
N THR A 185 22.91 13.79 3.80
CA THR A 185 23.29 15.19 3.59
C THR A 185 22.86 15.69 2.22
N ILE A 186 23.13 14.94 1.15
CA ILE A 186 22.70 15.31 -0.22
C ILE A 186 21.17 15.39 -0.29
N PHE A 187 20.46 14.42 0.28
CA PHE A 187 19.00 14.39 0.30
C PHE A 187 18.43 15.63 1.00
N LEU A 188 18.92 15.96 2.20
CA LEU A 188 18.48 17.13 2.95
C LEU A 188 18.88 18.45 2.28
N THR A 189 20.06 18.51 1.68
CA THR A 189 20.54 19.70 0.97
C THR A 189 19.68 19.96 -0.25
N LEU A 190 19.33 18.91 -1.00
CA LEU A 190 18.47 19.03 -2.16
C LEU A 190 17.04 19.42 -1.76
N MET A 191 16.49 18.78 -0.72
CA MET A 191 15.17 19.16 -0.18
C MET A 191 15.17 20.62 0.30
N GLY A 192 16.19 21.05 1.05
CA GLY A 192 16.31 22.43 1.53
C GLY A 192 16.47 23.44 0.40
N PHE A 193 17.30 23.12 -0.59
CA PHE A 193 17.48 23.93 -1.80
C PHE A 193 16.16 24.11 -2.55
N PHE A 194 15.43 23.04 -2.81
CA PHE A 194 14.16 23.15 -3.52
C PHE A 194 13.07 23.83 -2.68
N THR A 195 13.03 23.60 -1.37
CA THR A 195 12.10 24.31 -0.47
C THR A 195 12.35 25.81 -0.53
N LEU A 196 13.61 26.23 -0.48
CA LEU A 196 14.02 27.63 -0.65
C LEU A 196 13.65 28.16 -2.04
N LEU A 197 13.91 27.39 -3.10
CA LEU A 197 13.56 27.77 -4.46
C LEU A 197 12.05 28.01 -4.61
N LEU A 198 11.22 27.08 -4.13
CA LEU A 198 9.76 27.21 -4.16
C LEU A 198 9.30 28.44 -3.37
N TYR A 199 9.91 28.71 -2.21
CA TYR A 199 9.63 29.93 -1.46
C TYR A 199 9.95 31.19 -2.25
N LEU A 200 11.12 31.26 -2.89
CA LEU A 200 11.53 32.42 -3.70
C LEU A 200 10.63 32.63 -4.92
N LEU A 201 10.13 31.55 -5.54
CA LEU A 201 9.20 31.62 -6.66
C LEU A 201 7.82 32.17 -6.28
N GLN A 202 7.44 32.03 -5.00
CA GLN A 202 6.13 32.45 -4.51
C GLN A 202 6.13 33.89 -3.97
N ILE A 203 7.28 34.57 -3.86
CA ILE A 203 7.35 35.97 -3.38
C ILE A 203 6.72 36.90 -4.44
N PRO A 204 5.60 37.57 -4.15
CA PRO A 204 5.02 38.56 -5.06
C PRO A 204 5.97 39.75 -5.25
N GLN A 205 5.92 40.39 -6.43
CA GLN A 205 6.71 41.58 -6.78
C GLN A 205 6.46 42.81 -5.86
N GLY A 206 5.52 42.72 -4.90
CA GLY A 206 5.15 43.78 -3.95
C GLY A 206 5.50 43.54 -2.48
N GLY A 207 6.21 42.45 -2.14
CA GLY A 207 6.64 42.14 -0.77
C GLY A 207 6.10 40.82 -0.20
N VAL A 208 6.62 40.40 0.95
CA VAL A 208 6.29 39.11 1.59
C VAL A 208 4.97 39.24 2.36
N VAL A 209 3.87 38.75 1.77
CA VAL A 209 2.63 38.50 2.52
C VAL A 209 2.65 37.04 2.95
N VAL A 210 2.84 36.82 4.26
CA VAL A 210 2.75 35.48 4.86
C VAL A 210 1.27 35.09 4.90
N THR A 211 0.83 34.25 3.97
CA THR A 211 -0.52 33.67 3.94
C THR A 211 -0.47 32.17 4.19
N GLY A 212 -1.57 31.61 4.70
CA GLY A 212 -1.73 30.15 4.82
C GLY A 212 -1.67 29.44 3.46
N GLU A 213 -2.07 30.11 2.38
CA GLU A 213 -1.97 29.60 1.01
C GLU A 213 -0.51 29.36 0.58
N LEU A 214 0.41 30.27 0.94
CA LEU A 214 1.84 30.08 0.67
C LEU A 214 2.38 28.84 1.41
N GLY A 215 2.00 28.65 2.68
CA GLY A 215 2.36 27.46 3.45
C GLY A 215 1.91 26.15 2.78
N ARG A 216 0.69 26.16 2.22
CA ARG A 216 0.12 25.02 1.51
C ARG A 216 0.86 24.70 0.21
N GLU A 217 1.12 25.69 -0.62
CA GLU A 217 1.86 25.51 -1.87
C GLU A 217 3.28 24.99 -1.62
N LEU A 218 3.95 25.51 -0.60
CA LEU A 218 5.26 25.00 -0.15
C LEU A 218 5.17 23.53 0.28
N PHE A 219 4.19 23.17 1.09
CA PHE A 219 4.01 21.80 1.55
C PHE A 219 3.79 20.82 0.38
N ILE A 220 2.91 21.17 -0.55
CA ILE A 220 2.63 20.39 -1.75
C ILE A 220 3.90 20.21 -2.59
N GLY A 221 4.64 21.29 -2.82
CA GLY A 221 5.89 21.26 -3.57
C GLY A 221 6.95 20.39 -2.89
N VAL A 222 7.13 20.53 -1.57
CA VAL A 222 8.07 19.71 -0.80
C VAL A 222 7.71 18.22 -0.87
N LEU A 223 6.44 17.85 -0.70
CA LEU A 223 5.98 16.47 -0.85
C LEU A 223 6.22 15.91 -2.25
N PHE A 224 6.02 16.73 -3.28
CA PHE A 224 6.31 16.35 -4.66
C PHE A 224 7.78 16.01 -4.87
N ILE A 225 8.68 16.88 -4.38
CA ILE A 225 10.14 16.68 -4.49
C ILE A 225 10.58 15.45 -3.69
N GLU A 226 10.05 15.28 -2.48
CA GLU A 226 10.36 14.13 -1.63
C GLU A 226 9.99 12.82 -2.31
N LEU A 227 8.80 12.76 -2.90
CA LEU A 227 8.41 11.58 -3.65
C LEU A 227 9.31 11.34 -4.86
N MET A 228 9.67 12.38 -5.61
CA MET A 228 10.61 12.24 -6.73
C MET A 228 11.93 11.63 -6.26
N LEU A 229 12.46 12.09 -5.13
CA LEU A 229 13.66 11.52 -4.53
C LEU A 229 13.48 10.06 -4.11
N ILE A 230 12.34 9.70 -3.53
CA ILE A 230 12.01 8.31 -3.18
C ILE A 230 11.94 7.44 -4.44
N ILE A 231 11.35 7.91 -5.53
CA ILE A 231 11.31 7.18 -6.81
C ILE A 231 12.71 6.89 -7.34
N PHE A 232 13.68 7.78 -7.12
CA PHE A 232 15.08 7.54 -7.48
C PHE A 232 15.78 6.60 -6.49
N ILE A 233 15.62 6.84 -5.19
CA ILE A 233 16.39 6.14 -4.16
C ILE A 233 15.91 4.70 -3.97
N VAL A 234 14.59 4.45 -3.94
CA VAL A 234 14.04 3.13 -3.58
C VAL A 234 14.42 2.03 -4.57
N PRO A 235 14.24 2.20 -5.90
CA PRO A 235 14.68 1.21 -6.87
C PRO A 235 16.19 1.03 -6.85
N ALA A 236 16.99 2.09 -6.66
CA ALA A 236 18.44 1.99 -6.54
C ALA A 236 18.88 1.07 -5.39
N LEU A 237 18.15 1.10 -4.27
CA LEU A 237 18.45 0.28 -3.09
C LEU A 237 17.92 -1.16 -3.17
N THR A 238 16.88 -1.42 -3.97
CA THR A 238 16.14 -2.70 -3.96
C THR A 238 16.27 -3.51 -5.25
N ALA A 239 16.40 -2.87 -6.41
CA ALA A 239 16.53 -3.57 -7.70
C ALA A 239 17.81 -4.41 -7.79
N GLY A 240 18.88 -3.98 -7.12
CA GLY A 240 20.13 -4.74 -7.01
C GLY A 240 20.17 -5.77 -5.89
N ALA A 241 19.11 -5.91 -5.07
CA ALA A 241 19.20 -6.65 -3.82
C ALA A 241 19.55 -8.14 -4.00
N ILE A 242 19.02 -8.78 -5.04
CA ILE A 242 19.24 -10.20 -5.36
C ILE A 242 20.29 -10.33 -6.47
N THR A 243 20.20 -9.52 -7.53
CA THR A 243 21.14 -9.55 -8.66
C THR A 243 22.58 -9.27 -8.26
N ASN A 244 22.83 -8.37 -7.29
CA ASN A 244 24.20 -8.12 -6.81
C ASN A 244 24.82 -9.36 -6.17
N GLU A 245 24.05 -10.23 -5.52
CA GLU A 245 24.57 -11.50 -4.99
C GLU A 245 24.88 -12.51 -6.10
N ARG A 246 24.08 -12.49 -7.17
CA ARG A 246 24.31 -13.33 -8.36
C ARG A 246 25.59 -12.89 -9.09
N GLU A 247 25.73 -11.59 -9.34
CA GLU A 247 26.90 -11.03 -10.03
C GLU A 247 28.20 -11.21 -9.24
N ARG A 248 28.13 -11.18 -7.89
CA ARG A 248 29.27 -11.44 -7.00
C ARG A 248 29.56 -12.93 -6.78
N LYS A 249 28.80 -13.84 -7.40
CA LYS A 249 28.89 -15.31 -7.20
C LYS A 249 28.76 -15.73 -5.73
N THR A 250 28.10 -14.92 -4.91
CA THR A 250 27.78 -15.24 -3.50
C THR A 250 26.42 -15.91 -3.36
N TYR A 251 25.61 -15.90 -4.42
CA TYR A 251 24.29 -16.54 -4.44
C TYR A 251 24.34 -18.04 -4.19
N ASP A 252 25.29 -18.77 -4.78
CA ASP A 252 25.41 -20.22 -4.60
C ASP A 252 25.82 -20.58 -3.17
N LEU A 253 26.71 -19.78 -2.59
CA LEU A 253 27.06 -19.88 -1.16
C LEU A 253 25.87 -19.56 -0.26
N LEU A 254 25.02 -18.60 -0.62
CA LEU A 254 23.79 -18.31 0.13
C LEU A 254 22.82 -19.50 0.10
N GLN A 255 22.79 -20.28 -0.98
CA GLN A 255 21.93 -21.47 -1.07
C GLN A 255 22.34 -22.59 -0.12
N THR A 256 23.62 -22.67 0.28
CA THR A 256 24.10 -23.68 1.23
C THR A 256 23.88 -23.29 2.70
N THR A 257 23.42 -22.06 2.95
CA THR A 257 23.11 -21.58 4.31
C THR A 257 21.71 -22.01 4.80
N LEU A 258 21.52 -21.99 6.12
CA LEU A 258 20.23 -22.30 6.77
C LEU A 258 19.19 -21.16 6.67
N ILE A 259 19.46 -20.09 5.92
CA ILE A 259 18.56 -18.93 5.82
C ILE A 259 17.46 -19.22 4.79
N THR A 260 16.20 -19.04 5.18
CA THR A 260 15.07 -19.21 4.26
C THR A 260 15.03 -18.07 3.23
N LYS A 261 14.54 -18.37 2.02
CA LYS A 261 14.42 -17.35 0.95
C LYS A 261 13.50 -16.20 1.34
N ALA A 262 12.41 -16.50 2.07
CA ALA A 262 11.49 -15.49 2.59
C ALA A 262 12.18 -14.55 3.59
N THR A 263 12.92 -15.08 4.56
CA THR A 263 13.70 -14.28 5.52
C THR A 263 14.73 -13.41 4.79
N PHE A 264 15.39 -13.94 3.75
CA PHE A 264 16.35 -13.17 2.96
C PHE A 264 15.70 -12.00 2.20
N VAL A 265 14.61 -12.25 1.45
CA VAL A 265 13.90 -11.21 0.67
C VAL A 265 13.33 -10.12 1.58
N VAL A 266 12.60 -10.51 2.62
CA VAL A 266 12.01 -9.55 3.57
C VAL A 266 13.09 -8.79 4.34
N GLY A 267 14.19 -9.45 4.73
CA GLY A 267 15.29 -8.79 5.42
C GLY A 267 16.01 -7.73 4.58
N LYS A 268 16.20 -8.00 3.28
CA LYS A 268 16.75 -7.00 2.34
C LYS A 268 15.79 -5.82 2.12
N LEU A 269 14.49 -6.10 1.98
CA LEU A 269 13.49 -5.05 1.86
C LEU A 269 13.42 -4.20 3.14
N GLN A 270 13.35 -4.82 4.32
CA GLN A 270 13.33 -4.12 5.61
C GLN A 270 14.58 -3.26 5.81
N SER A 271 15.77 -3.74 5.43
CA SER A 271 16.97 -2.90 5.51
C SER A 271 16.91 -1.68 4.58
N ALA A 272 16.34 -1.85 3.38
CA ALA A 272 16.13 -0.72 2.49
C ALA A 272 15.09 0.26 3.07
N LEU A 273 13.97 -0.24 3.57
CA LEU A 273 12.90 0.55 4.18
C LEU A 273 13.35 1.26 5.46
N GLY A 274 14.14 0.62 6.32
CA GLY A 274 14.68 1.28 7.51
C GLY A 274 15.53 2.49 7.14
N TYR A 275 16.29 2.43 6.05
CA TYR A 275 17.03 3.58 5.54
C TYR A 275 16.12 4.66 4.95
N ILE A 276 15.05 4.27 4.25
CA ILE A 276 14.06 5.22 3.70
C ILE A 276 13.30 5.93 4.84
N VAL A 277 12.91 5.19 5.88
CA VAL A 277 12.27 5.75 7.08
C VAL A 277 13.18 6.79 7.74
N LEU A 278 14.48 6.54 7.83
CA LEU A 278 15.45 7.53 8.31
C LEU A 278 15.46 8.80 7.44
N LEU A 279 15.40 8.67 6.11
CA LEU A 279 15.32 9.82 5.19
C LEU A 279 14.02 10.61 5.39
N LEU A 280 12.86 9.93 5.45
CA LEU A 280 11.56 10.55 5.71
C LEU A 280 11.53 11.29 7.05
N LEU A 281 12.01 10.64 8.13
CA LEU A 281 12.11 11.26 9.46
C LEU A 281 13.03 12.48 9.46
N SER A 282 14.12 12.44 8.68
CA SER A 282 15.04 13.57 8.55
C SER A 282 14.45 14.74 7.77
N ALA A 283 13.45 14.51 6.91
CA ALA A 283 12.74 15.55 6.17
C ALA A 283 11.65 16.26 7.00
N LEU A 284 11.21 15.67 8.11
CA LEU A 284 10.17 16.26 8.98
C LEU A 284 10.43 17.72 9.38
N PRO A 285 11.66 18.12 9.79
CA PRO A 285 11.93 19.50 10.13
C PRO A 285 11.73 20.45 8.94
N LEU A 286 12.03 20.02 7.70
CA LEU A 286 11.78 20.84 6.51
C LEU A 286 10.28 20.97 6.24
N GLN A 287 9.52 19.88 6.38
CA GLN A 287 8.06 19.93 6.27
C GLN A 287 7.44 20.80 7.38
N SER A 288 8.05 20.85 8.58
CA SER A 288 7.62 21.71 9.68
C SER A 288 7.68 23.22 9.37
N ILE A 289 8.49 23.62 8.38
CA ILE A 289 8.53 25.02 7.93
C ILE A 289 7.18 25.41 7.31
N ALA A 290 6.52 24.53 6.57
CA ALA A 290 5.21 24.80 5.99
C ALA A 290 4.12 24.99 7.06
N PHE A 291 4.25 24.34 8.22
CA PHE A 291 3.35 24.51 9.36
C PHE A 291 3.43 25.91 9.97
N LEU A 292 4.61 26.51 10.02
CA LEU A 292 4.81 27.85 10.58
C LEU A 292 4.03 28.93 9.81
N PHE A 293 3.75 28.71 8.53
CA PHE A 293 2.92 29.60 7.70
C PHE A 293 1.40 29.45 7.96
N GLY A 294 0.99 28.51 8.81
CA GLY A 294 -0.41 28.37 9.26
C GLY A 294 -1.36 27.73 8.24
N GLY A 295 -0.84 27.07 7.21
CA GLY A 295 -1.63 26.53 6.09
C GLY A 295 -1.88 25.01 6.09
N VAL A 296 -1.31 24.25 7.03
CA VAL A 296 -1.29 22.77 7.03
C VAL A 296 -1.65 22.25 8.41
N SER A 297 -2.50 21.21 8.49
CA SER A 297 -2.86 20.56 9.75
C SER A 297 -1.98 19.34 10.09
N GLU A 298 -1.86 18.98 11.37
CA GLU A 298 -1.01 17.86 11.83
C GLU A 298 -1.41 16.52 11.20
N ALA A 299 -2.72 16.34 10.97
CA ALA A 299 -3.27 15.17 10.32
C ALA A 299 -2.79 15.03 8.86
N GLU A 300 -2.58 16.14 8.14
CA GLU A 300 -2.12 16.13 6.74
C GLU A 300 -0.68 15.67 6.63
N LEU A 301 0.17 16.07 7.58
CA LEU A 301 1.56 15.62 7.65
C LEU A 301 1.62 14.12 7.92
N LEU A 302 0.87 13.64 8.92
CA LEU A 302 0.84 12.21 9.25
C LEU A 302 0.32 11.38 8.08
N LEU A 303 -0.72 11.86 7.39
CA LEU A 303 -1.27 11.22 6.20
C LEU A 303 -0.24 11.20 5.06
N ALA A 304 0.45 12.31 4.80
CA ALA A 304 1.47 12.38 3.76
C ALA A 304 2.62 11.42 4.04
N LEU A 305 3.13 11.38 5.27
CA LEU A 305 4.17 10.42 5.68
C LEU A 305 3.73 8.97 5.50
N LEU A 306 2.48 8.66 5.86
CA LEU A 306 1.91 7.33 5.68
C LEU A 306 1.84 6.95 4.20
N VAL A 307 1.36 7.84 3.34
CA VAL A 307 1.28 7.60 1.89
C VAL A 307 2.68 7.44 1.28
N LEU A 308 3.65 8.27 1.66
CA LEU A 308 5.05 8.15 1.21
C LEU A 308 5.68 6.83 1.65
N LEU A 309 5.45 6.39 2.89
CA LEU A 309 5.96 5.13 3.41
C LEU A 309 5.39 3.93 2.65
N ILE A 310 4.07 3.93 2.41
CA ILE A 310 3.40 2.87 1.65
C ILE A 310 3.88 2.86 0.20
N SER A 311 4.11 4.03 -0.39
CA SER A 311 4.67 4.16 -1.73
C SER A 311 6.08 3.58 -1.81
N ALA A 312 6.94 3.93 -0.86
CA ALA A 312 8.30 3.38 -0.76
C ALA A 312 8.28 1.85 -0.58
N LEU A 313 7.35 1.32 0.21
CA LEU A 313 7.16 -0.12 0.39
C LEU A 313 6.83 -0.82 -0.94
N THR A 314 5.86 -0.30 -1.69
CA THR A 314 5.44 -0.88 -2.98
C THR A 314 6.53 -0.76 -4.04
N LEU A 315 7.18 0.39 -4.16
CA LEU A 315 8.32 0.58 -5.07
C LEU A 315 9.48 -0.35 -4.72
N GLY A 316 9.74 -0.55 -3.43
CA GLY A 316 10.74 -1.50 -2.96
C GLY A 316 10.38 -2.95 -3.29
N ALA A 317 9.10 -3.33 -3.18
CA ALA A 317 8.62 -4.64 -3.58
C ALA A 317 8.73 -4.87 -5.09
N PHE A 318 8.48 -3.86 -5.93
CA PHE A 318 8.76 -3.92 -7.37
C PHE A 318 10.25 -4.12 -7.66
N GLY A 319 11.12 -3.38 -6.98
CA GLY A 319 12.57 -3.56 -7.09
C GLY A 319 13.01 -4.98 -6.73
N MET A 320 12.53 -5.51 -5.60
CA MET A 320 12.79 -6.90 -5.18
C MET A 320 12.25 -7.92 -6.19
N PHE A 321 11.04 -7.69 -6.72
CA PHE A 321 10.42 -8.55 -7.73
C PHE A 321 11.28 -8.60 -8.99
N PHE A 322 11.63 -7.47 -9.60
CA PHE A 322 12.46 -7.45 -10.80
C PHE A 322 13.86 -8.03 -10.54
N SER A 323 14.46 -7.74 -9.38
CA SER A 323 15.74 -8.34 -8.97
C SER A 323 15.68 -9.87 -8.94
N SER A 324 14.54 -10.45 -8.55
CA SER A 324 14.37 -11.91 -8.52
C SER A 324 14.28 -12.53 -9.93
N ILE A 325 13.69 -11.81 -10.90
CA ILE A 325 13.44 -12.35 -12.25
C ILE A 325 14.63 -12.19 -13.19
N THR A 326 15.44 -11.15 -13.01
CA THR A 326 16.56 -10.81 -13.90
C THR A 326 17.88 -11.32 -13.36
N GLU A 327 18.84 -11.62 -14.24
CA GLU A 327 20.17 -12.05 -13.83
C GLU A 327 21.14 -10.89 -13.62
N ARG A 328 21.02 -9.82 -14.41
CA ARG A 328 21.89 -8.63 -14.37
C ARG A 328 21.23 -7.48 -13.61
N THR A 329 22.03 -6.80 -12.79
CA THR A 329 21.59 -5.67 -11.95
C THR A 329 21.11 -4.49 -12.79
N LEU A 330 21.80 -4.16 -13.88
CA LEU A 330 21.37 -3.06 -14.77
C LEU A 330 19.96 -3.30 -15.34
N ALA A 331 19.65 -4.53 -15.76
CA ALA A 331 18.33 -4.87 -16.30
C ALA A 331 17.24 -4.81 -15.21
N ALA A 332 17.55 -5.24 -13.99
CA ALA A 332 16.64 -5.11 -12.84
C ALA A 332 16.31 -3.64 -12.54
N THR A 333 17.35 -2.80 -12.52
CA THR A 333 17.25 -1.38 -12.20
C THR A 333 16.44 -0.63 -13.24
N VAL A 334 16.69 -0.84 -14.54
CA VAL A 334 15.93 -0.19 -15.62
C VAL A 334 14.44 -0.55 -15.52
N ARG A 335 14.10 -1.85 -15.38
CA ARG A 335 12.70 -2.29 -15.25
C ARG A 335 12.01 -1.69 -14.02
N SER A 336 12.72 -1.61 -12.91
CA SER A 336 12.19 -1.04 -11.66
C SER A 336 11.91 0.45 -11.82
N TYR A 337 12.79 1.21 -12.47
CA TYR A 337 12.56 2.62 -12.77
C TYR A 337 11.42 2.84 -13.77
N THR A 338 11.34 2.01 -14.83
CA THR A 338 10.24 2.11 -15.80
C THR A 338 8.88 1.97 -15.11
N VAL A 339 8.74 1.01 -14.19
CA VAL A 339 7.49 0.84 -13.43
C VAL A 339 7.28 1.99 -12.43
N ALA A 340 8.32 2.42 -11.71
CA ALA A 340 8.21 3.50 -10.73
C ALA A 340 7.75 4.82 -11.38
N ILE A 341 8.36 5.19 -12.51
CA ILE A 341 7.98 6.37 -13.30
C ILE A 341 6.61 6.17 -13.96
N GLY A 342 6.33 4.96 -14.47
CA GLY A 342 5.03 4.63 -15.08
C GLY A 342 3.86 4.81 -14.12
N ILE A 343 3.98 4.33 -12.87
CA ILE A 343 2.93 4.47 -11.84
C ILE A 343 2.84 5.93 -11.35
N THR A 344 3.97 6.60 -11.17
CA THR A 344 3.98 7.90 -10.48
C THR A 344 3.79 9.09 -11.42
N VAL A 345 4.18 8.98 -12.68
CA VAL A 345 4.09 10.07 -13.67
C VAL A 345 3.18 9.66 -14.83
N GLY A 346 3.37 8.45 -15.37
CA GLY A 346 2.61 7.99 -16.54
C GLY A 346 1.11 7.84 -16.27
N LEU A 347 0.76 7.16 -15.16
CA LEU A 347 -0.63 6.87 -14.81
C LEU A 347 -1.47 8.13 -14.55
N PRO A 348 -1.00 9.14 -13.78
CA PRO A 348 -1.71 10.41 -13.65
C PRO A 348 -1.94 11.14 -14.96
N VAL A 349 -0.94 11.17 -15.85
CA VAL A 349 -1.08 11.85 -17.15
C VAL A 349 -2.15 11.18 -17.99
N VAL A 350 -2.15 9.84 -18.05
CA VAL A 350 -3.19 9.08 -18.76
C VAL A 350 -4.55 9.29 -18.10
N ALA A 351 -4.64 9.25 -16.77
CA ALA A 351 -5.89 9.47 -16.04
C ALA A 351 -6.46 10.87 -16.29
N ALA A 352 -5.62 11.91 -16.24
CA ALA A 352 -6.00 13.28 -16.49
C ALA A 352 -6.53 13.48 -17.93
N ILE A 353 -5.94 12.80 -18.91
CA ILE A 353 -6.42 12.84 -20.31
C ILE A 353 -7.76 12.11 -20.46
N LEU A 354 -7.90 10.92 -19.88
CA LEU A 354 -9.09 10.08 -20.06
C LEU A 354 -10.31 10.58 -19.27
N PHE A 355 -10.10 11.04 -18.04
CA PHE A 355 -11.18 11.45 -17.14
C PHE A 355 -11.29 12.97 -17.00
N GLN A 356 -10.42 13.74 -17.66
CA GLN A 356 -10.46 15.21 -17.73
C GLN A 356 -10.53 15.89 -16.35
N ASN A 357 -9.98 15.26 -15.31
CA ASN A 357 -10.11 15.69 -13.92
C ASN A 357 -11.57 15.86 -13.46
N ALA A 358 -12.45 14.93 -13.85
CA ALA A 358 -13.88 14.95 -13.54
C ALA A 358 -14.18 15.30 -12.07
N TYR A 359 -13.48 14.68 -11.12
CA TYR A 359 -13.65 15.00 -9.69
C TYR A 359 -13.30 16.46 -9.38
N GLY A 360 -12.16 16.93 -9.88
CA GLY A 360 -11.69 18.29 -9.62
C GLY A 360 -12.61 19.35 -10.21
N ASN A 361 -13.15 19.12 -11.41
CA ASN A 361 -14.07 20.05 -12.06
C ASN A 361 -15.39 20.17 -11.32
N VAL A 362 -15.94 19.04 -10.84
CA VAL A 362 -17.19 19.02 -10.08
C VAL A 362 -17.02 19.74 -8.74
N VAL A 363 -15.96 19.45 -7.99
CA VAL A 363 -15.69 20.10 -6.69
C VAL A 363 -15.46 21.61 -6.85
N ASN A 364 -14.73 22.03 -7.89
CA ASN A 364 -14.44 23.45 -8.13
C ASN A 364 -15.58 24.19 -8.83
N ASN A 365 -16.71 23.53 -9.12
CA ASN A 365 -17.81 24.07 -9.93
C ASN A 365 -17.34 24.62 -11.30
N ILE A 366 -16.22 24.14 -11.80
CA ILE A 366 -15.72 24.45 -13.13
C ILE A 366 -16.50 23.51 -14.04
N GLY A 367 -17.48 24.04 -14.77
CA GLY A 367 -18.40 23.24 -15.60
C GLY A 367 -17.64 22.20 -16.39
N ALA A 368 -17.73 20.95 -15.93
CA ALA A 368 -17.00 19.87 -16.54
C ALA A 368 -17.79 19.49 -17.78
N GLY A 369 -17.14 19.35 -18.95
CA GLY A 369 -17.75 18.71 -20.11
C GLY A 369 -18.06 17.21 -19.89
N VAL A 370 -18.29 16.81 -18.65
CA VAL A 370 -18.74 15.49 -18.26
C VAL A 370 -20.23 15.45 -18.56
N SER A 371 -20.62 14.44 -19.34
CA SER A 371 -21.97 14.20 -19.85
C SER A 371 -23.11 14.64 -18.92
N ASN A 372 -24.18 15.20 -19.49
CA ASN A 372 -25.42 15.56 -18.76
C ASN A 372 -26.20 14.35 -18.19
N ASN A 373 -25.70 13.12 -18.35
CA ASN A 373 -26.32 11.92 -17.81
C ASN A 373 -25.73 11.61 -16.42
N PRO A 374 -26.55 11.57 -15.35
CA PRO A 374 -26.05 11.37 -13.98
C PRO A 374 -25.33 10.04 -13.76
N THR A 375 -25.68 8.99 -14.52
CA THR A 375 -25.03 7.67 -14.41
C THR A 375 -23.62 7.68 -14.99
N ILE A 376 -23.41 8.37 -16.11
CA ILE A 376 -22.10 8.50 -16.75
C ILE A 376 -21.23 9.48 -15.95
N GLU A 377 -21.81 10.60 -15.49
CA GLU A 377 -21.11 11.56 -14.63
C GLU A 377 -20.57 10.88 -13.35
N SER A 378 -21.43 10.18 -12.62
CA SER A 378 -21.01 9.44 -11.42
C SER A 378 -19.95 8.37 -11.70
N ALA A 379 -20.10 7.59 -12.79
CA ALA A 379 -19.11 6.59 -13.17
C ALA A 379 -17.75 7.21 -13.50
N THR A 380 -17.73 8.35 -14.21
CA THR A 380 -16.47 9.06 -14.52
C THR A 380 -15.81 9.62 -13.28
N ILE A 381 -16.56 10.15 -12.30
CA ILE A 381 -16.02 10.63 -11.02
C ILE A 381 -15.38 9.49 -10.24
N TYR A 382 -16.07 8.34 -10.12
CA TYR A 382 -15.50 7.18 -9.41
C TYR A 382 -14.25 6.63 -10.12
N LEU A 383 -14.25 6.56 -11.45
CA LEU A 383 -13.08 6.11 -12.22
C LEU A 383 -11.90 7.08 -12.10
N ASP A 384 -12.17 8.39 -12.16
CA ASP A 384 -11.17 9.43 -11.92
C ASP A 384 -10.55 9.27 -10.52
N MET A 385 -11.37 9.05 -9.50
CA MET A 385 -10.88 8.87 -8.13
C MET A 385 -10.09 7.57 -7.93
N ILE A 386 -10.49 6.47 -8.57
CA ILE A 386 -9.70 5.23 -8.57
C ILE A 386 -8.35 5.48 -9.24
N ALA A 387 -8.33 6.12 -10.42
CA ALA A 387 -7.10 6.40 -11.14
C ALA A 387 -6.18 7.34 -10.35
N THR A 388 -6.76 8.35 -9.73
CA THR A 388 -6.07 9.30 -8.84
C THR A 388 -5.49 8.61 -7.62
N SER A 389 -6.20 7.63 -7.03
CA SER A 389 -5.72 6.86 -5.88
C SER A 389 -4.52 5.96 -6.17
N LEU A 390 -4.29 5.59 -7.44
CA LEU A 390 -3.11 4.82 -7.82
C LEU A 390 -1.84 5.65 -7.82
N ASN A 391 -1.95 6.98 -7.70
CA ASN A 391 -0.82 7.89 -7.61
C ASN A 391 -0.69 8.49 -6.21
N PRO A 392 0.47 8.39 -5.56
CA PRO A 392 0.62 8.88 -4.18
C PRO A 392 0.56 10.40 -4.02
N ILE A 393 1.02 11.17 -5.02
CA ILE A 393 0.93 12.63 -4.98
C ILE A 393 -0.55 13.00 -5.04
N MET A 394 -1.23 12.58 -6.10
CA MET A 394 -2.60 12.98 -6.32
C MET A 394 -3.53 12.44 -5.24
N ALA A 395 -3.28 11.23 -4.72
CA ALA A 395 -4.02 10.68 -3.61
C ALA A 395 -3.89 11.56 -2.35
N THR A 396 -2.68 12.01 -2.03
CA THR A 396 -2.42 12.90 -0.89
C THR A 396 -3.08 14.26 -1.10
N LEU A 397 -2.88 14.87 -2.28
CA LEU A 397 -3.46 16.18 -2.62
C LEU A 397 -4.98 16.21 -2.56
N ARG A 398 -5.64 15.23 -3.19
CA ARG A 398 -7.10 15.14 -3.15
C ARG A 398 -7.62 14.83 -1.75
N SER A 399 -6.92 13.99 -1.00
CA SER A 399 -7.29 13.70 0.39
C SER A 399 -7.13 14.93 1.30
N GLN A 400 -6.12 15.77 1.05
CA GLN A 400 -5.93 17.04 1.75
C GLN A 400 -7.03 18.04 1.40
N GLN A 401 -7.39 18.17 0.13
CA GLN A 401 -8.55 18.98 -0.29
C GLN A 401 -9.82 18.56 0.46
N MET A 402 -10.09 17.25 0.54
CA MET A 402 -11.24 16.72 1.28
C MET A 402 -11.20 17.06 2.78
N LEU A 403 -10.02 16.99 3.41
CA LEU A 403 -9.88 17.25 4.83
C LEU A 403 -10.08 18.74 5.18
N ILE A 404 -9.60 19.64 4.33
CA ILE A 404 -9.69 21.09 4.53
C ILE A 404 -11.11 21.58 4.26
N ASP A 405 -11.66 21.23 3.09
CA ASP A 405 -12.91 21.84 2.62
C ASP A 405 -14.14 21.26 3.34
N HIS A 406 -14.07 20.02 3.82
CA HIS A 406 -15.23 19.27 4.33
C HIS A 406 -15.03 18.69 5.74
N GLN A 407 -13.85 18.86 6.38
CA GLN A 407 -13.51 18.30 7.70
C GLN A 407 -13.75 16.77 7.82
N GLN A 408 -13.68 16.05 6.69
CA GLN A 408 -13.98 14.62 6.61
C GLN A 408 -12.74 13.84 6.15
N LEU A 409 -12.36 12.83 6.94
CA LEU A 409 -11.14 12.04 6.71
C LEU A 409 -11.36 10.82 5.79
N LEU A 410 -12.59 10.28 5.75
CA LEU A 410 -12.89 9.00 5.11
C LEU A 410 -13.82 9.11 3.91
N THR A 411 -14.99 9.73 4.05
CA THR A 411 -15.97 9.85 2.96
C THR A 411 -16.45 11.28 2.83
N MET A 412 -16.55 11.78 1.61
CA MET A 412 -17.10 13.10 1.28
C MET A 412 -18.27 12.94 0.32
N ARG A 413 -19.29 13.80 0.41
CA ARG A 413 -20.37 13.84 -0.59
C ARG A 413 -20.06 14.88 -1.66
N VAL A 414 -20.11 14.46 -2.93
CA VAL A 414 -19.95 15.31 -4.11
C VAL A 414 -21.31 15.50 -4.76
N THR A 415 -21.70 16.74 -5.04
CA THR A 415 -22.95 17.06 -5.75
C THR A 415 -22.72 16.99 -7.26
N LEU A 416 -23.53 16.19 -7.94
CA LEU A 416 -23.54 16.07 -9.40
C LEU A 416 -24.02 17.37 -10.04
N GLN A 417 -23.34 17.82 -11.09
CA GLN A 417 -23.72 19.00 -11.87
C GLN A 417 -24.95 18.71 -12.76
N SER A 418 -25.18 17.45 -13.16
CA SER A 418 -26.31 17.08 -14.03
C SER A 418 -27.69 17.18 -13.37
N ASN A 419 -27.83 16.75 -12.10
CA ASN A 419 -29.13 16.61 -11.44
C ASN A 419 -29.14 17.12 -9.98
N GLY A 420 -28.04 17.70 -9.49
CA GLY A 420 -27.92 18.18 -8.11
C GLY A 420 -27.91 17.07 -7.04
N ALA A 421 -28.01 15.80 -7.43
CA ALA A 421 -27.94 14.66 -6.51
C ALA A 421 -26.53 14.53 -5.92
N SER A 422 -26.43 14.12 -4.64
CA SER A 422 -25.14 13.97 -3.96
C SER A 422 -24.72 12.51 -3.85
N ILE A 423 -23.47 12.21 -4.18
CA ILE A 423 -22.90 10.87 -4.14
C ILE A 423 -21.73 10.86 -3.14
N PRO A 424 -21.63 9.85 -2.25
CA PRO A 424 -20.47 9.72 -1.39
C PRO A 424 -19.26 9.22 -2.19
N VAL A 425 -18.08 9.73 -1.90
CA VAL A 425 -16.83 9.20 -2.43
C VAL A 425 -15.81 8.99 -1.32
N LEU A 426 -15.04 7.92 -1.47
CA LEU A 426 -14.00 7.51 -0.53
C LEU A 426 -12.73 8.32 -0.76
N SER A 427 -12.09 8.73 0.33
CA SER A 427 -10.84 9.49 0.25
C SER A 427 -9.74 8.68 -0.47
N PRO A 428 -9.03 9.27 -1.44
CA PRO A 428 -8.08 8.53 -2.28
C PRO A 428 -6.94 7.84 -1.53
N TRP A 429 -6.51 8.36 -0.38
CA TRP A 429 -5.46 7.74 0.42
C TRP A 429 -5.86 6.32 0.87
N VAL A 430 -7.13 6.08 1.18
CA VAL A 430 -7.63 4.75 1.59
C VAL A 430 -7.43 3.76 0.46
N LEU A 431 -7.95 4.05 -0.73
CA LEU A 431 -7.80 3.18 -1.91
C LEU A 431 -6.33 2.95 -2.26
N LEU A 432 -5.50 3.98 -2.16
CA LEU A 432 -4.06 3.85 -2.35
C LEU A 432 -3.48 2.80 -1.40
N THR A 433 -3.75 2.92 -0.10
CA THR A 433 -3.21 1.99 0.90
C THR A 433 -3.63 0.55 0.62
N LEU A 434 -4.89 0.33 0.29
CA LEU A 434 -5.44 -1.00 0.02
C LEU A 434 -4.77 -1.64 -1.21
N CYS A 435 -4.70 -0.90 -2.32
CA CYS A 435 -4.11 -1.37 -3.56
C CYS A 435 -2.59 -1.60 -3.41
N TYR A 436 -1.88 -0.68 -2.76
CA TYR A 436 -0.43 -0.73 -2.64
C TYR A 436 0.03 -1.85 -1.68
N LEU A 437 -0.65 -2.02 -0.55
CA LEU A 437 -0.31 -3.08 0.41
C LEU A 437 -0.62 -4.48 -0.13
N SER A 438 -1.76 -4.65 -0.81
CA SER A 438 -2.11 -5.91 -1.46
C SER A 438 -1.13 -6.24 -2.60
N LEU A 439 -0.78 -5.25 -3.43
CA LEU A 439 0.19 -5.40 -4.50
C LEU A 439 1.59 -5.76 -3.96
N THR A 440 2.05 -5.07 -2.90
CA THR A 440 3.31 -5.36 -2.20
C THR A 440 3.37 -6.82 -1.77
N ALA A 441 2.32 -7.31 -1.10
CA ALA A 441 2.27 -8.69 -0.62
C ALA A 441 2.35 -9.71 -1.77
N LEU A 442 1.63 -9.46 -2.87
CA LEU A 442 1.66 -10.31 -4.06
C LEU A 442 3.03 -10.33 -4.72
N LEU A 443 3.65 -9.16 -4.92
CA LEU A 443 4.99 -9.03 -5.51
C LEU A 443 6.05 -9.77 -4.68
N LEU A 444 6.01 -9.63 -3.35
CA LEU A 444 6.92 -10.34 -2.47
C LEU A 444 6.72 -11.86 -2.53
N ARG A 445 5.48 -12.35 -2.55
CA ARG A 445 5.22 -13.79 -2.74
C ARG A 445 5.77 -14.31 -4.06
N PHE A 446 5.59 -13.56 -5.15
CA PHE A 446 6.13 -13.95 -6.44
C PHE A 446 7.66 -13.97 -6.43
N ALA A 447 8.31 -12.98 -5.80
CA ALA A 447 9.75 -12.93 -5.67
C ALA A 447 10.30 -14.13 -4.88
N ILE A 448 9.69 -14.45 -3.73
CA ILE A 448 10.07 -15.59 -2.88
C ILE A 448 9.94 -16.90 -3.66
N ARG A 449 8.80 -17.13 -4.31
CA ARG A 449 8.57 -18.35 -5.10
C ARG A 449 9.54 -18.49 -6.26
N ARG A 450 9.88 -17.37 -6.92
CA ARG A 450 10.83 -17.40 -8.03
C ARG A 450 12.21 -17.85 -7.56
N MET A 451 12.64 -17.40 -6.39
CA MET A 451 13.90 -17.84 -5.78
C MET A 451 13.86 -19.31 -5.35
N GLU A 452 12.74 -19.80 -4.82
CA GLU A 452 12.58 -21.22 -4.45
C GLU A 452 12.69 -22.14 -5.67
N ARG A 453 12.09 -21.78 -6.80
CA ARG A 453 12.15 -22.54 -8.05
C ARG A 453 13.53 -22.61 -8.70
N GLN A 454 14.44 -21.71 -8.35
CA GLN A 454 15.81 -21.72 -8.91
C GLN A 454 16.78 -22.55 -8.07
N ALA A 455 16.36 -23.03 -6.90
CA ALA A 455 17.17 -23.82 -5.99
C ALA A 455 16.89 -25.34 -6.09
N GLY A 456 15.87 -25.74 -6.87
CA GLY A 456 15.55 -27.13 -7.18
C GLY A 456 15.64 -27.33 -8.67
#